data_AF-A0A7Y5EYA7-F1
#
_entry.id   AF-A0A7Y5EYA7-F1
#
_cell.length_a   1.000
_cell.length_b   1.000
_cell.length_c   1.000
_cell.angle_alpha   90.00
_cell.angle_beta   90.00
_cell.angle_gamma   90.00
#
_symmetry.space_group_name_H-M   'P 1'
#
loop_
_entity.id
_entity.type
_entity.pdbx_description
1 polymer ?
#
loop_
_entity_poly.entity_id
_entity_poly.type
_entity_poly.pdbx_seq_one_letter_code
_entity_poly.pdbx_strand_id
1 'polypeptide(L)' 'MFISEDELEEYQNQKNLALLTIDELTQLKLDLLDAGKPVPKFINNAISYLKKRYLTQEKTIGQMLRRA' A
#
# COMPACT_ATOMS: atom_id res chain seq x y z
N MET A 1 2.68 15.21 -19.99
CA MET A 1 3.21 13.83 -19.99
C MET A 1 2.01 12.94 -19.78
N PHE A 2 1.59 12.20 -20.81
CA PHE A 2 0.51 11.23 -20.70
C PHE A 2 1.13 9.94 -20.15
N ILE A 3 0.56 9.41 -19.06
CA ILE A 3 0.95 8.09 -18.51
C ILE A 3 0.47 7.04 -19.53
N SER A 4 1.32 6.09 -19.91
CA SER A 4 0.89 5.02 -20.83
C SER A 4 -0.07 4.04 -20.14
N GLU A 5 -0.87 3.30 -20.91
CA GLU A 5 -1.74 2.25 -20.35
C GLU A 5 -0.92 1.19 -19.60
N ASP A 6 0.26 0.84 -20.11
CA ASP A 6 1.20 -0.10 -19.47
C ASP A 6 1.69 0.42 -18.09
N GLU A 7 2.03 1.71 -18.00
CA GLU A 7 2.45 2.33 -16.73
C GLU A 7 1.30 2.37 -15.71
N LEU A 8 0.07 2.54 -16.18
CA LEU A 8 -1.12 2.51 -15.34
C LEU A 8 -1.42 1.09 -14.84
N GLU A 9 -1.32 0.09 -15.71
CA GLU A 9 -1.50 -1.32 -15.35
C GLU A 9 -0.45 -1.79 -14.34
N GLU A 10 0.83 -1.45 -14.57
CA GLU A 10 1.90 -1.77 -13.63
C GLU A 10 1.65 -1.10 -12.27
N TYR A 11 1.22 0.17 -12.26
CA TYR A 11 0.85 0.87 -11.03
C TYR A 11 -0.29 0.15 -10.29
N GLN A 12 -1.34 -0.27 -10.99
CA GLN A 12 -2.46 -1.00 -10.40
C GLN A 12 -2.02 -2.35 -9.81
N ASN A 13 -1.15 -3.07 -10.52
CA ASN A 13 -0.58 -4.34 -10.04
C ASN A 13 0.25 -4.15 -8.76
N GLN A 14 1.15 -3.16 -8.74
CA GLN A 14 1.95 -2.81 -7.57
C GLN A 14 1.07 -2.39 -6.38
N LYS A 15 0.02 -1.61 -6.64
CA LYS A 15 -0.96 -1.20 -5.63
C LYS A 15 -1.69 -2.41 -5.03
N ASN A 16 -2.21 -3.31 -5.87
CA ASN A 16 -2.94 -4.49 -5.41
C ASN A 16 -2.06 -5.36 -4.52
N LEU A 17 -0.81 -5.60 -4.94
CA LEU A 17 0.17 -6.34 -4.14
C LEU A 17 0.44 -5.65 -2.79
N ALA A 18 0.58 -4.33 -2.78
CA ALA A 18 0.80 -3.58 -1.56
C ALA A 18 -0.38 -3.63 -0.58
N LEU A 19 -1.61 -3.61 -1.09
CA LEU A 19 -2.82 -3.74 -0.27
C LEU A 19 -2.90 -5.14 0.37
N LEU A 20 -2.69 -6.19 -0.42
CA LEU A 20 -2.61 -7.56 0.10
C LEU A 20 -1.53 -7.70 1.19
N THR A 21 -0.35 -7.13 0.94
CA THR A 21 0.75 -7.13 1.92
C THR A 21 0.38 -6.39 3.21
N ILE A 22 -0.34 -5.27 3.12
CA ILE A 22 -0.82 -4.53 4.30
C ILE A 22 -1.79 -5.40 5.10
N ASP A 23 -2.69 -6.12 4.44
CA ASP A 23 -3.67 -6.98 5.09
C ASP A 23 -2.98 -8.14 5.82
N GLU A 24 -2.04 -8.82 5.17
CA GLU A 24 -1.23 -9.88 5.79
C GLU A 24 -0.44 -9.39 7.02
N LEU A 25 0.23 -8.24 6.90
CA LEU A 25 0.97 -7.64 8.02
C LEU A 25 0.05 -7.20 9.15
N THR A 26 -1.16 -6.75 8.83
CA THR A 26 -2.17 -6.38 9.82
C THR A 26 -2.69 -7.61 10.55
N GLN A 27 -2.97 -8.70 9.83
CA GLN A 27 -3.38 -9.97 10.44
C GLN A 27 -2.30 -10.52 11.35
N LEU A 28 -1.04 -10.59 10.87
CA LEU A 28 0.09 -11.02 11.68
C LEU A 28 0.25 -10.18 12.95
N LYS A 29 0.03 -8.86 12.85
CA LYS A 29 0.06 -7.97 14.02
C LYS A 29 -1.03 -8.33 15.03
N LEU A 30 -2.25 -8.62 14.58
CA LEU A 30 -3.36 -9.01 15.46
C LEU A 30 -3.05 -10.35 16.14
N ASP A 31 -2.59 -11.34 15.38
CA ASP A 31 -2.23 -12.66 15.92
C ASP A 31 -1.14 -12.56 17.00
N LEU A 32 -0.15 -11.68 16.81
CA LEU A 32 0.89 -11.43 17.82
C LEU A 32 0.31 -10.79 19.09
N LEU A 33 -0.60 -9.82 18.94
CA LEU A 33 -1.26 -9.17 20.08
C LEU A 33 -2.13 -10.15 20.85
N ASP A 34 -2.91 -10.98 20.16
CA ASP A 34 -3.78 -12.01 20.74
C ASP A 34 -2.96 -13.09 21.47
N ALA A 35 -1.77 -13.42 20.96
CA ALA A 35 -0.82 -14.31 21.62
C ALA A 35 -0.04 -13.65 22.77
N GLY A 36 -0.29 -12.38 23.09
CA GLY A 36 0.45 -11.62 24.11
C GLY A 36 1.93 -11.38 23.75
N LYS A 37 2.29 -11.49 22.47
CA LYS A 37 3.65 -11.32 21.96
C LYS A 37 3.93 -9.86 21.57
N PRO A 38 5.18 -9.38 21.72
CA PRO A 38 5.55 -8.06 21.25
C PRO A 38 5.43 -7.98 19.72
N VAL A 39 4.84 -6.91 19.22
CA VAL A 39 4.77 -6.63 17.78
C VAL A 39 6.11 -6.02 17.31
N PRO A 40 6.83 -6.66 16.37
CA PRO A 40 8.06 -6.09 15.83
C PRO A 40 7.84 -4.72 15.18
N LYS A 41 8.75 -3.77 15.42
CA LYS A 41 8.68 -2.41 14.86
C LYS A 41 8.60 -2.40 13.33
N PHE A 42 9.24 -3.37 12.67
CA PHE A 42 9.23 -3.45 11.21
C PHE A 42 7.81 -3.62 10.65
N ILE A 43 6.90 -4.34 11.35
CA ILE A 43 5.53 -4.56 10.87
C ILE A 43 4.78 -3.22 10.78
N ASN A 44 4.85 -2.42 11.85
CA ASN A 44 4.24 -1.09 11.84
C ASN A 44 4.87 -0.17 10.79
N ASN A 45 6.21 -0.20 10.67
CA ASN A 45 6.93 0.62 9.68
C ASN A 45 6.55 0.23 8.23
N ALA A 46 6.45 -1.07 7.94
CA ALA A 46 6.08 -1.58 6.63
C ALA A 46 4.64 -1.20 6.26
N ILE A 47 3.68 -1.39 7.17
CA ILE A 47 2.29 -0.95 6.98
C ILE A 47 2.23 0.56 6.71
N SER A 48 2.91 1.38 7.53
CA SER A 48 2.93 2.84 7.36
C SER A 48 3.56 3.26 6.04
N TYR A 49 4.66 2.63 5.63
CA TYR A 49 5.34 2.91 4.37
C TYR A 49 4.44 2.60 3.17
N LEU A 50 3.85 1.41 3.12
CA LEU A 50 2.98 0.98 2.02
C LEU A 50 1.73 1.86 1.93
N LYS A 51 1.09 2.15 3.07
CA LYS A 51 -0.05 3.10 3.11
C LYS A 51 0.36 4.45 2.56
N LYS A 52 1.48 5.03 3.01
CA LYS A 52 1.92 6.34 2.54
C LYS A 52 2.25 6.35 1.05
N ARG A 53 2.93 5.33 0.54
CA ARG A 53 3.32 5.23 -0.87
C ARG A 53 2.10 5.21 -1.79
N TYR A 54 1.14 4.31 -1.53
CA TYR A 54 0.03 4.09 -2.45
C TYR A 54 -1.18 5.00 -2.20
N LEU A 55 -1.44 5.50 -0.98
CA LEU A 55 -2.45 6.54 -0.75
C LEU A 55 -2.04 7.90 -1.34
N THR A 56 -0.74 8.19 -1.38
CA THR A 56 -0.24 9.46 -1.94
C THR A 56 -0.21 9.42 -3.47
N GLN A 57 0.19 8.28 -4.06
CA GLN A 57 0.21 8.11 -5.51
C GLN A 57 -1.20 8.11 -6.12
N GLU A 58 -2.22 7.59 -5.41
CA GLU A 58 -3.62 7.70 -5.84
C GLU A 58 -4.08 9.15 -6.01
N LYS A 59 -3.68 10.05 -5.10
CA LYS A 59 -4.03 11.47 -5.21
C LYS A 59 -3.39 12.11 -6.44
N THR A 60 -2.15 11.75 -6.77
CA THR A 60 -1.44 12.28 -7.94
C THR A 60 -2.05 11.78 -9.24
N ILE A 61 -2.26 10.47 -9.39
CA ILE A 61 -2.84 9.90 -10.61
C ILE A 61 -4.30 10.35 -10.79
N GLY A 62 -5.09 10.36 -9.71
CA GLY A 62 -6.47 10.87 -9.74
C GLY A 62 -6.58 12.37 -10.02
N GLN A 63 -5.52 13.15 -9.76
CA GLN A 63 -5.44 14.56 -10.19
C GLN A 63 -5.04 14.69 -11.67
N MET A 64 -4.17 13.80 -12.17
CA MET A 64 -3.77 13.77 -13.58
C MET A 64 -4.93 13.35 -14.48
N LEU A 65 -5.69 12.31 -14.10
CA LEU A 65 -6.87 11.84 -14.85
C LEU A 65 -8.02 12.86 -14.88
N ARG A 66 -8.14 13.73 -13.88
CA ARG A 66 -9.16 14.81 -13.84
C ARG A 66 -8.78 16.06 -14.62
N ARG A 67 -7.53 16.15 -15.08
CA ARG A 67 -6.99 17.29 -15.84
C ARG A 67 -6.74 16.95 -17.33
N ALA A 68 -6.95 15.70 -17.72
CA ALA A 68 -7.02 15.25 -19.12
C ALA A 68 -8.47 15.41 -19.62
#